data_AF-A0A920RKE5-F1
#
_entry.id   AF-A0A920RKE5-F1
#
_cell.length_a   1.000
_cell.length_b   1.000
_cell.length_c   1.000
_cell.angle_alpha   90.00
_cell.angle_beta   90.00
_cell.angle_gamma   90.00
#
_symmetry.space_group_name_H-M   'P 1'
#
loop_
_entity.id
_entity.type
_entity.pdbx_description
1 polymer ?
#
loop_
_entity_poly.entity_id
_entity_poly.type
_entity_poly.pdbx_seq_one_letter_code
_entity_poly.pdbx_strand_id
1 'polypeptide(L)'
;MDIELDSGPGLLFLMQTARQQAVVDNIARGLPEGFVLEILSPEEVGELEPAVCREIVGGALLPGEDQVNPMMLAEAYKRAALANGARFQNDRLVDEILRRTTGWSE
;
A
#
# COMPACT_ATOMS: atom_id res chain seq x y z
N MET A 1 -18.56 -6.29 8.10
CA MET A 1 -17.29 -6.83 7.56
C MET A 1 -16.74 -5.69 6.75
N ASP A 2 -15.90 -4.84 7.33
CA ASP A 2 -15.44 -3.63 6.64
C ASP A 2 -14.28 -3.99 5.72
N ILE A 3 -14.68 -4.44 4.54
CA ILE A 3 -13.96 -4.11 3.32
C ILE A 3 -14.54 -2.73 2.99
N GLU A 4 -13.77 -1.66 3.25
CA GLU A 4 -14.21 -0.32 2.89
C GLU A 4 -14.45 -0.31 1.36
N LEU A 5 -15.72 -0.14 0.99
CA LEU A 5 -16.20 -0.07 -0.39
C LEU A 5 -16.36 1.41 -0.81
N ASP A 6 -16.31 2.32 0.15
CA ASP A 6 -16.31 3.76 -0.07
C ASP A 6 -14.89 4.24 -0.31
N SER A 7 -14.74 5.19 -1.24
CA SER A 7 -13.46 5.87 -1.48
C SER A 7 -12.99 6.54 -0.20
N GLY A 8 -11.95 5.98 0.39
CA GLY A 8 -11.26 6.48 1.56
C GLY A 8 -10.62 7.84 1.29
N PRO A 9 -10.16 8.50 2.35
CA PRO A 9 -9.65 9.88 2.28
C PRO A 9 -8.35 10.02 1.47
N GLY A 10 -7.81 8.94 0.91
CA GLY A 10 -6.54 8.92 0.20
C GLY A 10 -5.35 8.67 1.13
N LEU A 11 -4.17 8.84 0.57
CA LEU A 11 -2.90 8.75 1.28
C LEU A 11 -2.24 10.14 1.33
N LEU A 12 -2.09 10.68 2.54
CA LEU A 12 -1.45 11.97 2.78
C LEU A 12 -0.01 11.77 3.29
N PHE A 13 0.97 12.27 2.54
CA PHE A 13 2.35 12.37 2.97
C PHE A 13 2.64 13.77 3.50
N LEU A 14 3.06 13.86 4.77
CA LEU A 14 3.48 15.13 5.38
C LEU A 14 4.96 15.40 5.09
N MET A 15 5.27 16.61 4.63
CA MET A 15 6.64 17.05 4.38
C MET A 15 7.04 18.05 5.45
N GLN A 16 7.95 17.65 6.33
CA GLN A 16 8.48 18.51 7.40
C GLN A 16 9.68 19.35 6.92
N THR A 17 10.31 18.97 5.81
CA THR A 17 11.55 19.59 5.33
C THR A 17 11.55 19.78 3.82
N ALA A 18 12.30 20.77 3.35
CA ALA A 18 12.51 21.01 1.91
C ALA A 18 13.14 19.80 1.19
N ARG A 19 13.89 18.96 1.91
CA ARG A 19 14.42 17.71 1.35
C ARG A 19 13.30 16.71 1.03
N GLN A 20 12.30 16.60 1.89
CA GLN A 20 11.14 15.73 1.65
C GLN A 20 10.30 16.27 0.49
N GLN A 21 10.13 17.60 0.38
CA GLN A 21 9.51 18.23 -0.80
C GLN A 21 10.22 17.83 -2.09
N ALA A 22 11.55 17.94 -2.15
CA ALA A 22 12.30 17.56 -3.34
C ALA A 22 12.15 16.06 -3.72
N VAL A 23 11.95 15.18 -2.72
CA VAL A 23 11.65 13.75 -2.99
C VAL A 23 10.26 13.61 -3.60
N VAL A 24 9.25 14.29 -3.04
CA VAL A 24 7.89 14.29 -3.57
C VAL A 24 7.85 14.86 -4.99
N ASP A 25 8.55 15.96 -5.26
CA ASP A 25 8.63 16.56 -6.60
C ASP A 25 9.27 15.63 -7.64
N ASN A 26 10.22 14.78 -7.21
CA ASN A 26 10.78 13.73 -8.05
C ASN A 26 9.76 12.62 -8.34
N ILE A 27 9.00 12.20 -7.33
CA ILE A 27 7.94 11.19 -7.47
C ILE A 27 6.85 11.69 -8.41
N ALA A 28 6.37 12.92 -8.21
CA ALA A 28 5.33 13.57 -9.01
C ALA A 28 5.67 13.55 -10.51
N ARG A 29 6.94 13.80 -10.86
CA ARG A 29 7.42 13.77 -12.26
C ARG A 29 7.50 12.38 -12.87
N GLY A 30 7.53 11.33 -12.05
CA GLY A 30 7.65 9.94 -12.49
C GLY A 30 6.34 9.16 -12.45
N LEU A 31 5.22 9.78 -12.06
CA LEU A 31 3.94 9.09 -11.95
C LEU A 31 3.41 8.72 -13.35
N PRO A 32 2.83 7.51 -13.51
CA PRO A 32 2.16 7.12 -14.75
C PRO A 32 0.99 8.04 -15.11
N GLU A 33 0.63 8.07 -16.39
CA GLU A 33 -0.58 8.77 -16.84
C GLU A 33 -1.82 8.24 -16.09
N GLY A 34 -2.66 9.17 -15.62
CA GLY A 34 -3.88 8.86 -14.87
C GLY A 34 -3.73 8.88 -13.34
N PHE A 35 -2.50 8.91 -12.81
CA PHE A 35 -2.27 9.18 -11.39
C PHE A 35 -2.25 10.68 -11.13
N VAL A 36 -3.00 11.12 -10.12
CA VAL A 36 -3.02 12.50 -9.66
C VAL A 36 -2.38 12.55 -8.28
N LEU A 37 -1.32 13.35 -8.15
CA LEU A 37 -0.72 13.69 -6.87
C LEU A 37 -0.95 15.18 -6.63
N GLU A 38 -1.67 15.51 -5.57
CA GLU A 38 -1.98 16.88 -5.19
C GLU A 38 -0.95 17.38 -4.20
N ILE A 39 -0.23 18.45 -4.54
CA ILE A 39 0.67 19.12 -3.61
C ILE A 39 -0.13 20.15 -2.82
N LEU A 40 -0.13 19.98 -1.50
CA LEU A 40 -0.87 20.80 -0.55
C LEU A 40 0.08 21.70 0.24
N SER A 41 -0.35 22.93 0.47
CA SER A 41 0.24 23.85 1.43
C SER A 41 -0.01 23.38 2.88
N PRO A 42 0.71 23.93 3.87
CA PRO A 42 0.44 23.65 5.28
C PRO A 42 -0.97 24.03 5.73
N GLU A 43 -1.58 25.04 5.11
CA GLU A 43 -2.96 25.48 5.40
C GLU A 43 -3.97 24.45 4.91
N GLU A 44 -3.85 24.02 3.64
CA GLU A 44 -4.71 22.98 3.05
C GLU A 44 -4.59 21.65 3.81
N VAL A 45 -3.39 21.28 4.26
CA VAL A 45 -3.19 20.12 5.14
C VAL A 45 -3.93 20.29 6.47
N GLY A 46 -3.91 21.48 7.06
CA GLY A 46 -4.60 21.76 8.32
C GLY A 46 -6.12 21.82 8.20
N GLU A 47 -6.65 22.12 7.00
CA GLU A 47 -8.08 22.01 6.70
C GLU A 47 -8.49 20.55 6.52
N LEU A 48 -7.68 19.76 5.81
CA LEU A 48 -7.93 18.34 5.56
C LEU A 48 -7.80 17.49 6.84
N GLU A 49 -6.73 17.71 7.61
CA GLU A 49 -6.40 16.96 8.83
C GLU A 49 -6.11 17.91 10.00
N PRO A 50 -7.15 18.41 10.70
CA PRO A 50 -7.00 19.44 11.75
C PRO A 50 -6.13 19.04 12.94
N ALA A 51 -5.90 17.75 13.14
CA ALA A 51 -5.04 17.23 14.20
C ALA A 51 -3.54 17.30 13.88
N VAL A 52 -3.17 17.60 12.62
CA VAL A 52 -1.78 17.68 12.18
C VAL A 52 -1.13 18.99 12.65
N CYS A 53 0.13 18.90 13.08
CA CYS A 53 0.94 20.07 13.40
C CYS A 53 1.24 20.89 12.14
N ARG A 54 1.09 22.22 12.23
CA ARG A 54 1.31 23.13 11.10
C ARG A 54 2.77 23.51 10.86
N GLU A 55 3.71 23.04 11.69
CA GLU A 55 5.15 23.21 11.50
C GLU A 55 5.67 22.22 10.43
N ILE A 56 5.15 22.36 9.21
CA ILE A 56 5.46 21.55 8.04
C ILE A 56 5.67 22.44 6.82
N VAL A 57 6.34 21.90 5.80
CA VAL A 57 6.51 22.53 4.48
C VAL A 57 5.25 22.38 3.64
N GLY A 58 4.52 21.26 3.77
CA GLY A 58 3.30 20.97 3.04
C GLY A 58 2.91 19.50 3.10
N GLY A 59 1.97 19.09 2.25
CA GLY A 59 1.50 17.73 2.10
C GLY A 59 1.50 17.28 0.63
N ALA A 60 1.48 15.97 0.41
CA ALA A 60 1.22 15.38 -0.89
C ALA A 60 0.12 14.34 -0.75
N LEU A 61 -1.01 14.56 -1.40
CA LEU A 61 -2.20 13.73 -1.33
C LEU A 61 -2.31 12.88 -2.59
N LEU A 62 -2.42 11.56 -2.41
CA LEU A 62 -2.90 10.65 -3.45
C LEU A 62 -4.38 10.36 -3.14
N PRO A 63 -5.33 11.02 -3.85
CA PRO A 63 -6.75 10.81 -3.62
C PRO A 63 -7.17 9.42 -4.12
N GLY A 64 -8.16 8.83 -3.46
CA GLY A 64 -8.72 7.53 -3.85
C GLY A 64 -7.84 6.32 -3.51
N GLU A 65 -6.75 6.52 -2.77
CA GLU A 65 -6.06 5.43 -2.08
C GLU A 65 -6.84 5.00 -0.84
N ASP A 66 -6.93 3.69 -0.63
CA ASP A 66 -7.71 3.08 0.43
C ASP A 66 -6.84 2.26 1.36
N GLN A 67 -7.33 2.09 2.59
CA GLN A 67 -6.75 1.16 3.54
C GLN A 67 -7.51 -0.16 3.50
N VAL A 68 -6.76 -1.26 3.46
CA VAL A 68 -7.33 -2.60 3.57
C VAL A 68 -7.00 -3.18 4.95
N ASN A 69 -7.92 -3.95 5.52
CA ASN A 69 -7.59 -4.80 6.67
C ASN A 69 -6.80 -6.03 6.17
N PRO A 70 -5.48 -6.15 6.46
CA PRO A 70 -4.66 -7.20 5.86
C PRO A 70 -5.07 -8.60 6.32
N MET A 71 -5.53 -8.73 7.57
CA MET A 71 -5.98 -10.01 8.12
C MET A 71 -7.25 -10.50 7.43
N MET A 72 -8.17 -9.58 7.16
CA MET A 72 -9.41 -9.89 6.45
C MET A 72 -9.17 -10.20 4.98
N LEU A 73 -8.27 -9.44 4.33
CA LEU A 73 -7.89 -9.68 2.94
C LEU A 73 -7.24 -11.06 2.79
N ALA A 74 -6.29 -11.41 3.67
CA ALA A 74 -5.65 -12.73 3.67
C ALA A 74 -6.67 -13.86 3.88
N GLU A 75 -7.61 -13.67 4.81
CA GLU A 75 -8.69 -14.64 5.05
C GLU A 75 -9.61 -14.81 3.83
N ALA A 76 -9.96 -13.72 3.15
CA ALA A 76 -10.79 -13.76 1.94
C ALA A 76 -10.10 -14.56 0.83
N TYR A 77 -8.82 -14.27 0.56
CA TYR A 77 -8.04 -15.03 -0.42
C TYR A 77 -7.90 -16.51 -0.05
N LYS A 78 -7.66 -16.83 1.23
CA LYS A 78 -7.60 -18.21 1.71
C LYS A 78 -8.91 -18.95 1.39
N ARG A 79 -10.06 -18.35 1.70
CA ARG A 79 -11.38 -18.94 1.42
C ARG A 79 -11.62 -19.14 -0.06
N ALA A 80 -11.28 -18.16 -0.90
CA ALA A 80 -11.39 -18.27 -2.35
C ALA A 80 -10.51 -19.39 -2.90
N ALA A 81 -9.27 -19.52 -2.43
CA ALA A 81 -8.37 -20.59 -2.84
C ALA A 81 -8.92 -21.98 -2.46
N LEU A 82 -9.41 -22.14 -1.23
CA LEU A 82 -10.04 -23.38 -0.76
C LEU A 82 -11.27 -23.76 -1.61
N ALA A 83 -12.12 -22.79 -1.95
CA ALA A 83 -13.28 -23.00 -2.82
C ALA A 83 -12.87 -23.43 -4.25
N ASN A 84 -11.68 -23.05 -4.70
CA ASN A 84 -11.09 -23.46 -5.99
C ASN A 84 -10.24 -24.74 -5.89
N GLY A 85 -10.32 -25.48 -4.78
CA GLY A 85 -9.68 -26.79 -4.61
C GLY A 85 -8.25 -26.75 -4.07
N ALA A 86 -7.75 -25.58 -3.65
CA ALA A 86 -6.48 -25.53 -2.94
C ALA A 86 -6.57 -26.26 -1.59
N ARG A 87 -5.42 -26.71 -1.08
CA ARG A 87 -5.30 -27.26 0.27
C ARG A 87 -4.53 -26.27 1.14
N PHE A 88 -5.09 -25.93 2.29
CA PHE A 88 -4.43 -25.09 3.28
C PHE A 88 -3.91 -25.96 4.42
N GLN A 89 -2.65 -25.76 4.81
CA GLN A 89 -2.03 -26.41 5.95
C GLN A 89 -1.43 -25.33 6.85
N ASN A 90 -1.98 -25.15 8.04
CA ASN A 90 -1.41 -24.32 9.09
C ASN A 90 -0.62 -25.16 10.10
N ASP A 91 0.21 -24.50 10.90
CA ASP A 91 0.99 -25.10 11.99
C ASP A 91 1.90 -26.25 11.56
N ARG A 92 2.36 -26.21 10.31
CA ARG A 92 3.27 -27.19 9.74
C ARG A 92 4.52 -26.50 9.22
N LEU A 93 5.64 -26.77 9.90
CA LEU A 93 6.94 -26.29 9.45
C LEU A 93 7.40 -27.10 8.23
N VAL A 94 7.96 -26.41 7.25
CA VAL A 94 8.70 -27.03 6.16
C VAL A 94 10.10 -27.34 6.67
N ASP A 95 10.49 -28.61 6.64
CA ASP A 95 11.76 -29.12 7.17
C ASP A 95 12.80 -29.38 6.06
N GLU A 96 12.35 -29.83 4.90
CA GLU A 96 13.20 -30.19 3.78
C GLU A 96 12.63 -29.72 2.43
N ILE A 97 13.52 -29.36 1.50
CA ILE A 97 13.19 -29.14 0.09
C ILE A 97 13.98 -30.14 -0.75
N LEU A 98 13.27 -31.14 -1.30
CA LEU A 98 13.87 -32.12 -2.20
C LEU A 98 14.06 -31.52 -3.60
N ARG A 99 15.29 -31.51 -4.10
CA ARG A 99 15.62 -31.11 -5.47
C ARG A 99 16.10 -32.31 -6.27
N ARG A 100 15.50 -32.53 -7.44
CA ARG A 100 15.98 -33.54 -8.40
C ARG A 100 16.69 -32.85 -9.55
N THR A 101 17.96 -33.18 -9.76
CA THR A 101 18.69 -32.81 -10.98
C THR A 101 18.44 -33.91 -12.01
N THR A 102 17.71 -33.61 -13.08
CA THR A 102 17.64 -34.51 -14.24
C THR A 102 18.96 -34.41 -15.01
N GLY A 103 19.94 -35.21 -14.61
CA GLY A 103 21.13 -35.47 -15.42
C GLY A 103 20.79 -36.48 -16.49
N TRP A 104 20.97 -36.12 -17.75
CA TRP A 104 21.04 -37.09 -18.84
C TRP A 104 22.40 -37.80 -18.73
N SER A 105 22.41 -39.11 -18.56
CA SER A 105 23.61 -39.93 -18.76
C SER A 105 23.64 -40.38 -20.23
N GLU A 106 24.73 -40.04 -20.93
CA GLU A 106 25.09 -40.59 -22.24
C GLU A 106 25.37 -42.10 -22.19
#